data_AF-A0A161M6F8-F1
#
_entry.id   AF-A0A161M6F8-F1
#
_cell.length_a   1.000
_cell.length_b   1.000
_cell.length_c   1.000
_cell.angle_alpha   90.00
_cell.angle_beta   90.00
_cell.angle_gamma   90.00
#
_symmetry.space_group_name_H-M   'P 1'
#
loop_
_entity.id
_entity.type
_entity.pdbx_description
1 polymer ?
#
loop_
_entity_poly.entity_id
_entity_poly.type
_entity_poly.pdbx_seq_one_letter_code
_entity_poly.pdbx_strand_id
1 'polypeptide(L)'
;PNRPMAVNECASQIIPCLILVFDGLKRAYAARAQENQEEESEEDESEDEGVLSTDEDEINENSAHYLESLKQKVNKGKNSLESPLVISSTIQDNASDDDEDDDDDDDYEQNDDSGLEAYTTPLDEEDTEIDEYVVFKQVLLTLEGSDPMWYNALTSNL
;
A
#
# COMPACT_ATOMS: atom_id res chain seq x y z
N PRO A 1 4.33 41.20 -4.54
CA PRO A 1 3.31 40.31 -3.91
C PRO A 1 3.73 39.95 -2.48
N ASN A 2 2.84 40.11 -1.49
CA ASN A 2 3.14 39.71 -0.10
C ASN A 2 3.05 38.19 0.01
N ARG A 3 4.17 37.50 -0.21
CA ARG A 3 4.28 36.06 -0.04
C ARG A 3 4.39 35.73 1.46
N PRO A 4 3.64 34.75 1.99
CA PRO A 4 3.78 34.31 3.37
C PRO A 4 5.19 33.81 3.67
N MET A 5 5.67 34.02 4.91
CA MET A 5 7.02 33.58 5.31
C MET A 5 7.22 32.08 5.15
N ALA A 6 6.21 31.28 5.50
CA ALA A 6 6.25 29.82 5.38
C ALA A 6 6.61 29.35 3.96
N VAL A 7 6.11 30.03 2.92
CA VAL A 7 6.42 29.69 1.52
C VAL A 7 7.87 30.00 1.18
N ASN A 8 8.44 31.08 1.74
CA ASN A 8 9.85 31.40 1.53
C ASN A 8 10.78 30.41 2.25
N GLU A 9 10.39 29.90 3.41
CA GLU A 9 11.17 28.95 4.20
C GLU A 9 11.30 27.59 3.49
N CYS A 10 10.26 27.15 2.78
CA CYS A 10 10.27 25.89 2.02
C CYS A 10 10.62 26.07 0.54
N ALA A 11 11.01 27.26 0.09
CA ALA A 11 11.23 27.59 -1.32
C ALA A 11 12.15 26.59 -2.05
N SER A 12 13.25 26.20 -1.39
CA SER A 12 14.23 25.25 -1.92
C SER A 12 13.69 23.82 -2.04
N GLN A 13 12.59 23.48 -1.37
CA GLN A 13 12.01 22.14 -1.39
C GLN A 13 10.88 22.02 -2.42
N ILE A 14 10.26 23.14 -2.82
CA ILE A 14 9.08 23.13 -3.69
C ILE A 14 9.36 22.43 -5.03
N ILE A 15 10.41 22.81 -5.76
CA ILE A 15 10.70 22.21 -7.06
C ILE A 15 11.15 20.74 -6.93
N PRO A 16 12.06 20.37 -6.00
CA PRO A 16 12.37 18.95 -5.77
C PRO A 16 11.15 18.09 -5.47
N CYS A 17 10.19 18.57 -4.66
CA CYS A 17 8.94 17.87 -4.39
C CYS A 17 8.08 17.74 -5.65
N LEU A 18 7.99 18.79 -6.47
CA LEU A 18 7.25 18.74 -7.74
C LEU A 18 7.85 17.73 -8.73
N ILE A 19 9.19 17.62 -8.81
CA ILE A 19 9.85 16.61 -9.64
C ILE A 19 9.48 15.19 -9.17
N LEU A 20 9.47 14.95 -7.86
CA LEU A 20 9.08 13.67 -7.30
C LEU A 20 7.62 13.32 -7.66
N VAL A 21 6.71 14.29 -7.58
CA VAL A 21 5.31 14.13 -8.01
C VAL A 21 5.24 13.81 -9.50
N PHE A 22 5.99 14.51 -10.35
CA PHE A 22 6.00 14.26 -11.80
C PHE A 22 6.55 12.88 -12.17
N ASP A 23 7.49 12.33 -11.41
CA ASP A 23 7.95 10.95 -11.61
C ASP A 23 6.87 9.93 -11.21
N GLY A 24 6.09 10.23 -10.17
CA GLY A 24 4.88 9.47 -9.83
C GLY A 24 3.81 9.55 -10.93
N LEU A 25 3.60 10.75 -11.49
CA LEU A 25 2.62 10.99 -12.55
C LEU A 25 2.90 10.16 -13.81
N LYS A 26 4.17 10.03 -14.23
CA LYS A 26 4.55 9.15 -15.35
C LYS A 26 4.10 7.70 -15.13
N ARG A 27 4.25 7.21 -13.89
CA ARG A 27 3.84 5.85 -13.53
C ARG A 27 2.31 5.72 -13.49
N ALA A 28 1.62 6.73 -12.97
CA ALA A 28 0.16 6.77 -12.97
C ALA A 28 -0.41 6.74 -14.40
N TYR A 29 0.17 7.51 -15.32
CA TYR A 29 -0.22 7.45 -16.74
C TYR A 29 0.06 6.10 -17.40
N ALA A 30 1.21 5.48 -17.11
CA ALA A 30 1.49 4.14 -17.62
C ALA A 30 0.48 3.10 -17.10
N ALA A 31 0.10 3.19 -15.82
CA ALA A 31 -0.90 2.30 -15.22
C ALA A 31 -2.29 2.52 -15.83
N ARG A 32 -2.75 3.77 -15.96
CA ARG A 32 -4.05 4.09 -16.58
C ARG A 32 -4.14 3.65 -18.03
N ALA A 33 -3.05 3.77 -18.79
CA ALA A 33 -3.00 3.30 -20.17
C ALA A 33 -3.01 1.77 -20.29
N GLN A 34 -2.54 1.05 -19.26
CA GLN A 34 -2.63 -0.41 -19.19
C GLN A 34 -4.04 -0.87 -18.81
N GLU A 35 -4.65 -0.26 -17.81
CA GLU A 35 -6.05 -0.52 -17.41
C GLU A 35 -7.01 -0.34 -18.58
N ASN A 36 -6.89 0.74 -19.34
CA ASN A 36 -7.73 0.96 -20.53
C ASN A 36 -7.46 -0.04 -21.67
N GLN A 37 -6.29 -0.69 -21.71
CA GLN A 37 -6.01 -1.78 -22.68
C GLN A 37 -6.55 -3.12 -22.19
N GLU A 38 -6.51 -3.37 -20.88
CA GLU A 38 -7.10 -4.55 -20.24
C GLU A 38 -8.63 -4.52 -20.42
N GLU A 39 -9.29 -3.39 -20.15
CA GLU A 39 -10.74 -3.23 -20.40
C GLU A 39 -11.14 -3.46 -21.87
N GLU A 40 -10.31 -3.05 -22.85
CA GLU A 40 -10.55 -3.31 -24.28
C GLU A 40 -10.30 -4.78 -24.69
N SER A 41 -9.55 -5.56 -23.90
CA SER A 41 -9.25 -6.97 -24.18
C SER A 41 -10.20 -7.97 -23.51
N GLU A 42 -11.00 -7.53 -22.55
CA GLU A 42 -12.06 -8.32 -21.89
C GLU A 42 -13.37 -8.40 -22.72
N GLU A 43 -13.45 -7.75 -23.89
CA GLU A 43 -14.61 -7.82 -24.81
C GLU A 43 -14.55 -9.00 -25.82
N ASP A 44 -13.54 -9.88 -25.79
CA ASP A 44 -13.44 -11.04 -26.71
C ASP A 44 -13.10 -12.37 -26.04
N GLU A 45 -13.65 -12.65 -24.84
CA GLU A 45 -13.68 -14.02 -24.30
C GLU A 45 -15.10 -14.60 -24.29
N SER A 46 -15.57 -14.97 -25.49
CA SER A 46 -16.63 -15.97 -25.61
C SER A 46 -16.25 -17.09 -26.58
N GLU A 47 -15.17 -17.82 -26.30
CA GLU A 47 -14.92 -19.13 -26.90
C GLU A 47 -14.43 -20.15 -25.86
N ASP A 48 -15.41 -20.86 -25.28
CA ASP A 48 -15.34 -22.29 -24.90
C ASP A 48 -14.10 -22.76 -24.10
N GLU A 49 -13.96 -22.34 -22.84
CA GLU A 49 -13.03 -23.02 -21.91
C GLU A 49 -13.73 -24.25 -21.30
N GLY A 50 -13.58 -25.37 -22.01
CA GLY A 50 -14.09 -26.67 -21.61
C GLY A 50 -13.54 -27.15 -20.26
N VAL A 51 -14.48 -27.45 -19.35
CA VAL A 51 -14.47 -28.62 -18.47
C VAL A 51 -13.13 -28.90 -17.78
N LEU A 52 -12.83 -28.16 -16.72
CA LEU A 52 -11.92 -28.63 -15.67
C LEU A 52 -12.54 -29.87 -15.01
N SER A 53 -12.28 -31.05 -15.58
CA SER A 53 -12.64 -32.33 -15.00
C SER A 53 -11.94 -32.50 -13.66
N THR A 54 -12.72 -32.39 -12.60
CA THR A 54 -12.42 -32.80 -11.23
C THR A 54 -12.03 -34.28 -11.19
N ASP A 55 -10.72 -34.58 -11.09
CA ASP A 55 -10.19 -35.83 -10.50
C ASP A 55 -8.65 -35.75 -10.36
N GLU A 56 -8.14 -35.09 -9.31
CA GLU A 56 -6.78 -35.36 -8.84
C GLU A 56 -6.65 -35.17 -7.32
N ASP A 57 -7.49 -35.87 -6.56
CA ASP A 57 -7.23 -36.12 -5.14
C ASP A 57 -6.41 -37.42 -4.98
N GLU A 58 -5.20 -37.47 -5.56
CA GLU A 58 -4.20 -38.44 -5.11
C GLU A 58 -3.53 -37.90 -3.84
N ILE A 59 -4.14 -38.19 -2.68
CA ILE A 59 -3.52 -37.99 -1.38
C ILE A 59 -2.27 -38.87 -1.33
N ASN A 60 -1.11 -38.28 -1.63
CA ASN A 60 0.18 -38.97 -1.65
C ASN A 60 0.42 -39.66 -0.29
N GLU A 61 0.66 -40.98 -0.31
CA GLU A 61 0.88 -41.85 0.86
C GLU A 61 2.04 -41.36 1.76
N ASN A 62 2.95 -40.54 1.22
CA ASN A 62 4.01 -39.87 1.96
C ASN A 62 3.52 -38.80 2.96
N SER A 63 2.34 -38.20 2.75
CA SER A 63 1.78 -37.17 3.64
C SER A 63 1.36 -37.74 5.01
N ALA A 64 0.80 -38.96 5.01
CA ALA A 64 0.43 -39.69 6.22
C ALA A 64 1.67 -40.01 7.07
N HIS A 65 2.77 -40.43 6.42
CA HIS A 65 4.01 -40.76 7.11
C HIS A 65 4.70 -39.54 7.75
N TYR A 66 4.54 -38.36 7.14
CA TYR A 66 5.02 -37.09 7.70
C TYR A 66 4.23 -36.69 8.95
N LEU A 67 2.89 -36.79 8.90
CA LEU A 67 2.00 -36.51 10.04
C LEU A 67 2.25 -37.46 11.23
N GLU A 68 2.47 -38.74 10.96
CA GLU A 68 2.85 -39.74 11.97
C GLU A 68 4.19 -39.37 12.64
N SER A 69 5.19 -38.98 11.84
CA SER A 69 6.53 -38.60 12.31
C SER A 69 6.51 -37.34 13.20
N LEU A 70 5.64 -36.35 12.89
CA LEU A 70 5.45 -35.16 13.72
C LEU A 70 4.82 -35.51 15.08
N LYS A 71 3.74 -36.31 15.07
CA LYS A 71 3.07 -36.76 16.30
C LYS A 71 4.02 -37.55 17.20
N GLN A 72 4.85 -38.42 16.62
CA GLN A 72 5.81 -39.20 17.39
C GLN A 72 6.90 -38.33 18.03
N LYS A 73 7.41 -37.28 17.37
CA LYS A 73 8.42 -36.37 17.94
C LYS A 73 7.88 -35.57 19.13
N VAL A 74 6.64 -35.10 19.07
CA VAL A 74 6.00 -34.35 20.17
C VAL A 74 5.74 -35.25 21.38
N ASN A 75 5.29 -36.48 21.18
CA ASN A 75 5.06 -37.41 22.28
C ASN A 75 6.36 -37.99 22.86
N LYS A 76 7.40 -38.20 22.04
CA LYS A 76 8.70 -38.69 22.50
C LYS A 76 9.51 -37.64 23.27
N GLY A 77 9.24 -36.35 23.04
CA GLY A 77 9.78 -35.22 23.80
C GLY A 77 9.26 -35.10 25.24
N LYS A 78 8.17 -35.81 25.60
CA LYS A 78 7.65 -35.83 26.98
C LYS A 78 8.33 -36.87 27.88
N ASN A 79 9.06 -37.85 27.31
CA ASN A 79 9.65 -38.96 28.08
C ASN A 79 11.15 -39.22 27.83
N SER A 80 11.91 -38.32 27.18
CA SER A 80 13.36 -38.50 27.00
C SER A 80 14.15 -37.42 27.74
N LEU A 81 14.25 -37.65 29.05
CA LEU A 81 15.31 -37.20 29.95
C LEU A 81 16.68 -37.29 29.25
N GLU A 82 17.38 -36.15 29.11
CA GLU A 82 18.84 -35.91 28.94
C GLU A 82 19.05 -34.61 28.11
N SER A 83 18.51 -33.48 28.60
CA SER A 83 18.93 -32.13 28.17
C SER A 83 19.28 -31.33 29.43
N PRO A 84 20.46 -30.67 29.51
CA PRO A 84 20.90 -29.91 30.69
C PRO A 84 20.09 -28.63 30.98
N LEU A 85 19.04 -28.34 30.22
CA LEU A 85 18.20 -27.17 30.40
C LEU A 85 16.97 -27.54 31.25
N VAL A 86 17.06 -27.22 32.54
CA VAL A 86 15.89 -27.22 33.44
C VAL A 86 14.97 -26.08 33.02
N ILE A 87 13.97 -26.38 32.19
CA ILE A 87 12.84 -25.47 31.95
C ILE A 87 11.85 -25.71 33.09
N SER A 88 11.90 -24.84 34.10
CA SER A 88 10.91 -24.81 35.18
C SER A 88 9.69 -24.02 34.71
N SER A 89 8.69 -24.71 34.18
CA SER A 89 7.34 -24.13 34.01
C SER A 89 6.41 -24.78 35.03
N THR A 90 6.03 -24.00 36.04
CA THR A 90 5.00 -24.38 37.01
C THR A 90 3.64 -24.18 36.34
N ILE A 91 2.88 -25.26 36.15
CA ILE A 91 1.46 -25.17 35.76
C ILE A 91 0.71 -24.80 37.04
N GLN A 92 0.29 -23.54 37.13
CA GLN A 92 -0.55 -23.04 38.21
C GLN A 92 -2.02 -23.21 37.76
N ASP A 93 -2.66 -24.27 38.23
CA ASP A 93 -4.12 -24.42 38.15
C ASP A 93 -4.76 -23.31 39.00
N ASN A 94 -5.04 -22.17 38.38
CA ASN A 94 -5.86 -21.12 38.97
C ASN A 94 -7.24 -21.12 38.32
N ALA A 95 -8.14 -21.94 38.88
CA ALA A 95 -9.56 -21.71 38.74
C ALA A 95 -9.88 -20.40 39.47
N SER A 96 -10.00 -19.32 38.71
CA SER A 96 -10.60 -18.07 39.18
C SER A 96 -11.41 -17.52 38.02
N ASP A 97 -12.71 -17.77 38.17
CA ASP A 97 -13.83 -16.96 37.72
C ASP A 97 -13.49 -15.48 37.94
N ASP A 98 -13.29 -14.74 36.86
CA ASP A 98 -13.27 -13.28 36.86
C ASP A 98 -13.86 -12.83 35.53
N ASP A 99 -15.17 -12.64 35.55
CA ASP A 99 -15.96 -11.95 34.55
C ASP A 99 -15.49 -10.48 34.49
N GLU A 100 -14.54 -10.18 33.61
CA GLU A 100 -14.33 -8.83 33.10
C GLU A 100 -14.70 -8.81 31.61
N ASP A 101 -16.01 -8.76 31.37
CA ASP A 101 -16.58 -8.26 30.11
C ASP A 101 -16.18 -6.78 29.98
N ASP A 102 -15.02 -6.52 29.38
CA ASP A 102 -14.64 -5.21 28.85
C ASP A 102 -14.75 -5.28 27.32
N ASP A 103 -15.98 -5.50 26.85
CA ASP A 103 -16.38 -5.19 25.48
C ASP A 103 -16.43 -3.66 25.34
N ASP A 104 -15.27 -3.00 25.39
CA ASP A 104 -15.12 -1.65 24.85
C ASP A 104 -15.07 -1.83 23.33
N ASP A 105 -16.27 -1.89 22.74
CA ASP A 105 -16.55 -1.80 21.31
C ASP A 105 -16.08 -0.41 20.85
N ASP A 106 -14.76 -0.32 20.70
CA ASP A 106 -14.03 0.75 20.04
C ASP A 106 -14.46 0.72 18.57
N ASP A 107 -15.69 1.17 18.31
CA ASP A 107 -16.22 1.59 17.02
C ASP A 107 -15.47 2.86 16.61
N TYR A 108 -14.15 2.71 16.44
CA TYR A 108 -13.35 3.59 15.62
C TYR A 108 -13.95 3.46 14.23
N GLU A 109 -15.00 4.24 13.97
CA GLU A 109 -15.33 4.74 12.64
C GLU A 109 -14.01 5.25 12.11
N GLN A 110 -13.39 4.43 11.26
CA GLN A 110 -12.23 4.82 10.51
C GLN A 110 -12.69 6.07 9.78
N ASN A 111 -12.24 7.21 10.30
CA ASN A 111 -12.59 8.50 9.76
C ASN A 111 -11.87 8.59 8.41
N ASP A 112 -12.44 7.95 7.39
CA ASP A 112 -12.09 8.08 5.98
C ASP A 112 -12.40 9.50 5.47
N ASP A 113 -12.71 10.44 6.37
CA ASP A 113 -12.66 11.89 6.15
C ASP A 113 -11.21 12.38 6.11
N SER A 114 -10.38 11.75 5.26
CA SER A 114 -9.35 12.51 4.58
C SER A 114 -10.07 13.51 3.68
N GLY A 115 -10.65 14.56 4.27
CA GLY A 115 -11.44 15.60 3.59
C GLY A 115 -10.65 16.35 2.50
N LEU A 116 -9.41 15.94 2.25
CA LEU A 116 -8.62 16.24 1.07
C LEU A 116 -9.21 15.63 -0.21
N GLU A 117 -9.85 14.46 -0.17
CA GLU A 117 -10.50 13.83 -1.33
C GLU A 117 -11.72 14.61 -1.82
N ALA A 118 -12.32 15.44 -0.95
CA ALA A 118 -13.41 16.35 -1.32
C ALA A 118 -12.94 17.54 -2.19
N TYR A 119 -11.63 17.81 -2.26
CA TYR A 119 -11.06 18.86 -3.10
C TYR A 119 -10.59 18.27 -4.42
N THR A 120 -11.51 18.17 -5.38
CA THR A 120 -11.15 17.83 -6.75
C THR A 120 -10.63 19.05 -7.50
N THR A 121 -9.70 18.80 -8.40
CA THR A 121 -9.17 19.73 -9.38
C THR A 121 -9.74 19.39 -10.76
N PRO A 122 -9.76 20.34 -11.71
CA PRO A 122 -10.10 20.04 -13.10
C PRO A 122 -9.18 18.99 -13.77
N LEU A 123 -8.08 18.60 -13.12
CA LEU A 123 -7.20 17.52 -13.58
C LEU A 123 -7.70 16.13 -13.16
N ASP A 124 -8.60 16.05 -12.18
CA ASP A 124 -9.13 14.78 -11.67
C ASP A 124 -10.31 14.26 -12.51
N GLU A 125 -10.77 15.03 -13.50
CA GLU A 125 -11.79 14.61 -14.45
C GLU A 125 -11.23 13.57 -15.44
N GLU A 126 -11.98 12.51 -15.75
CA GLU A 126 -11.53 11.44 -16.64
C GLU A 126 -11.16 11.96 -18.04
N ASP A 127 -11.90 12.96 -18.53
CA ASP A 127 -11.72 13.60 -19.85
C ASP A 127 -10.97 14.95 -19.75
N THR A 128 -9.93 15.03 -18.93
CA THR A 128 -9.10 16.24 -18.85
C THR A 128 -8.16 16.37 -20.06
N GLU A 129 -8.33 17.42 -20.86
CA GLU A 129 -7.41 17.76 -21.97
C GLU A 129 -6.16 18.52 -21.49
N ILE A 130 -6.05 18.78 -20.18
CA ILE A 130 -4.99 19.61 -19.61
C ILE A 130 -3.73 18.78 -19.37
N ASP A 131 -2.67 19.05 -20.15
CA ASP A 131 -1.34 18.48 -19.92
C ASP A 131 -0.61 19.21 -18.77
N GLU A 132 -0.38 18.53 -17.65
CA GLU A 132 0.22 19.08 -16.43
C GLU A 132 1.69 19.45 -16.64
N TYR A 133 2.41 18.77 -17.53
CA TYR A 133 3.78 19.13 -17.88
C TYR A 133 3.82 20.44 -18.65
N VAL A 134 2.87 20.65 -19.57
CA VAL A 134 2.72 21.91 -20.31
C VAL A 134 2.35 23.04 -19.37
N VAL A 135 1.39 22.82 -18.45
CA VAL A 135 1.00 23.81 -17.43
C VAL A 135 2.20 24.18 -16.57
N PHE A 136 2.92 23.20 -16.02
CA PHE A 136 4.10 23.44 -15.20
C PHE A 136 5.17 24.26 -15.94
N LYS A 137 5.48 23.88 -17.18
CA LYS A 137 6.42 24.61 -18.03
C LYS A 137 5.98 26.06 -18.24
N GLN A 138 4.72 26.29 -18.57
CA GLN A 138 4.17 27.62 -18.81
C GLN A 138 4.23 28.48 -17.54
N VAL A 139 3.87 27.92 -16.40
CA VAL A 139 3.93 28.60 -15.09
C VAL A 139 5.38 28.96 -14.75
N LEU A 140 6.31 28.03 -14.93
CA LEU A 140 7.72 28.25 -14.59
C LEU A 140 8.37 29.32 -15.49
N LEU A 141 8.09 29.30 -16.80
CA LEU A 141 8.57 30.33 -17.74
C LEU A 141 7.96 31.69 -17.45
N THR A 142 6.65 31.74 -17.13
CA THR A 142 5.98 32.98 -16.75
C THR A 142 6.56 33.54 -15.44
N LEU A 143 6.93 32.65 -14.52
CA LEU A 143 7.52 33.02 -13.25
C LEU A 143 8.91 33.63 -13.43
N GLU A 144 9.75 33.06 -14.29
CA GLU A 144 11.06 33.62 -14.63
C GLU A 144 10.94 35.08 -15.11
N GLY A 145 9.94 35.39 -15.95
CA GLY A 145 9.73 36.75 -16.47
C GLY A 145 9.07 37.72 -15.48
N SER A 146 8.23 37.23 -14.56
CA SER A 146 7.43 38.08 -13.66
C SER A 146 8.07 38.30 -12.28
N ASP A 147 8.79 37.30 -11.76
CA ASP A 147 9.48 37.35 -10.46
C ASP A 147 10.80 36.53 -10.53
N PRO A 148 11.87 37.11 -11.13
CA PRO A 148 13.15 36.42 -11.27
C PRO A 148 13.79 36.04 -9.94
N MET A 149 13.54 36.82 -8.87
CA MET A 149 14.08 36.55 -7.54
C MET A 149 13.45 35.29 -6.97
N TRP A 150 12.14 35.12 -7.14
CA TRP A 150 11.47 33.89 -6.73
C TRP A 150 11.83 32.69 -7.58
N TYR A 151 11.90 32.86 -8.90
CA TYR A 151 12.37 31.81 -9.79
C TYR A 151 13.74 31.29 -9.32
N ASN A 152 14.70 32.18 -9.08
CA ASN A 152 16.01 31.78 -8.54
C ASN A 152 15.91 31.10 -7.17
N ALA A 153 15.08 31.59 -6.25
CA ALA A 153 14.91 30.96 -4.94
C ALA A 153 14.38 29.51 -5.06
N LEU A 154 13.44 29.27 -5.98
CA LEU A 154 12.89 27.95 -6.29
C LEU A 154 13.89 27.03 -7.00
N THR A 155 14.76 27.59 -7.86
CA THR A 155 15.62 26.79 -8.74
C THR A 155 17.08 26.71 -8.31
N SER A 156 17.48 27.47 -7.28
CA SER A 156 18.88 27.63 -6.85
C SER A 156 19.60 26.34 -6.46
N ASN A 157 18.86 25.29 -6.13
CA ASN A 157 19.36 24.05 -5.56
C ASN A 157 18.96 22.79 -6.36
N LEU A 158 18.48 22.97 -7.60
CA LEU A 158 18.38 21.88 -8.57
C LEU A 158 19.77 21.44 -9.08
#